data_AF-A0A938K8C6-F1
#
_entry.id   AF-A0A938K8C6-F1
#
_cell.length_a   1.000
_cell.length_b   1.000
_cell.length_c   1.000
_cell.angle_alpha   90.00
_cell.angle_beta   90.00
_cell.angle_gamma   90.00
#
_symmetry.space_group_name_H-M   'P 1'
#
loop_
_entity.id
_entity.type
_entity.pdbx_description
1 polymer ?
#
loop_
_entity_poly.entity_id
_entity_poly.type
_entity_poly.pdbx_seq_one_letter_code
_entity_poly.pdbx_strand_id
1 'polypeptide(L)'
;MSEGDSHESRVARLRLRSLLVSQGGVAGDFAASEFGKAVGAVQNDVASVLLTGNHENGLGSALLWATKNKATSLQIFSENSAQVLARRATYFDFPIRVFSAESDGRANPALPAEFERPAICTADEAFAEFITAGGADVVREHGVVSGEVNGLEVCRVLHDEAGDPRLEIGVGAHDRETFQLLHGRTATIESLRKVVSEVAARRAAGARVHPLNQLARERMLRHQVCLSPQLVGAKRLQTAQPPIRRTNLKDAAPCCAEGVLVDGTEVVATFGVGINPDLVAFGADAREYLNPGAELIFVLPTRDASGVLQRLAKMLRRSARVVGVDVVTT
;
A
#
# COMPACT_ATOMS: atom_id res chain seq x y z
N MET A 1 0.48 -12.29 -36.29
CA MET A 1 1.30 -13.45 -35.88
C MET A 1 1.55 -13.26 -34.39
N SER A 2 0.80 -13.97 -33.53
CA SER A 2 0.85 -13.73 -32.08
C SER A 2 2.10 -14.36 -31.48
N GLU A 3 2.87 -13.56 -30.76
CA GLU A 3 3.95 -13.99 -29.88
C GLU A 3 3.43 -15.04 -28.88
N GLY A 4 4.28 -16.03 -28.59
CA GLY A 4 3.93 -17.25 -27.89
C GLY A 4 3.39 -17.02 -26.48
N ASP A 5 2.30 -17.71 -26.17
CA ASP A 5 1.72 -17.83 -24.84
C ASP A 5 2.78 -18.41 -23.88
N SER A 6 3.16 -17.67 -22.83
CA SER A 6 4.15 -18.15 -21.86
C SER A 6 3.61 -19.39 -21.13
N HIS A 7 4.50 -20.27 -20.67
CA HIS A 7 4.09 -21.46 -19.90
C HIS A 7 3.26 -21.06 -18.66
N GLU A 8 3.66 -19.98 -17.99
CA GLU A 8 3.00 -19.42 -16.81
C GLU A 8 1.57 -18.93 -17.13
N SER A 9 1.39 -18.21 -18.25
CA SER A 9 0.07 -17.79 -18.76
C SER A 9 -0.86 -18.97 -18.97
N ARG A 10 -0.36 -20.01 -19.66
CA ARG A 10 -1.15 -21.20 -19.96
C ARG A 10 -1.58 -21.93 -18.69
N VAL A 11 -0.68 -22.04 -17.70
CA VAL A 11 -0.98 -22.64 -16.39
C VAL A 11 -2.04 -21.82 -15.64
N ALA A 12 -1.91 -20.49 -15.60
CA ALA A 12 -2.87 -19.62 -14.93
C ALA A 12 -4.27 -19.70 -15.55
N ARG A 13 -4.38 -19.79 -16.88
CA ARG A 13 -5.67 -19.99 -17.58
C ARG A 13 -6.31 -21.33 -17.26
N LEU A 14 -5.54 -22.41 -17.29
CA LEU A 14 -6.02 -23.75 -16.90
C LEU A 14 -6.49 -23.76 -15.45
N ARG A 15 -5.77 -23.07 -14.57
CA ARG A 15 -6.14 -22.96 -13.17
C ARG A 15 -7.43 -22.18 -12.96
N LEU A 16 -7.60 -21.03 -13.62
CA LEU A 16 -8.86 -20.29 -13.59
C LEU A 16 -10.03 -21.18 -14.06
N ARG A 17 -9.82 -22.00 -15.10
CA ARG A 17 -10.84 -22.96 -15.57
C ARG A 17 -11.21 -23.98 -14.50
N SER A 18 -10.22 -24.56 -13.83
CA SER A 18 -10.46 -25.51 -12.73
C SER A 18 -11.28 -24.88 -11.61
N LEU A 19 -10.93 -23.66 -11.19
CA LEU A 19 -11.63 -22.93 -10.12
C LEU A 19 -13.08 -22.62 -10.51
N LEU A 20 -13.32 -22.21 -11.76
CA LEU A 20 -14.67 -21.93 -12.24
C LEU A 20 -15.56 -23.18 -12.26
N VAL A 21 -15.01 -24.32 -12.69
CA VAL A 21 -15.72 -25.61 -12.63
C VAL A 21 -16.03 -25.99 -11.18
N SER A 22 -15.11 -25.75 -10.25
CA SER A 22 -15.32 -26.02 -8.83
C SER A 22 -16.44 -25.16 -8.22
N GLN A 23 -16.71 -23.97 -8.77
CA GLN A 23 -17.79 -23.08 -8.33
C GLN A 23 -19.15 -23.41 -9.01
N GLY A 24 -19.26 -24.54 -9.70
CA GLY A 24 -20.48 -24.93 -10.42
C GLY A 24 -20.64 -24.25 -11.77
N GLY A 25 -19.58 -23.61 -12.29
CA GLY A 25 -19.55 -23.08 -13.65
C GLY A 25 -19.51 -24.19 -14.70
N VAL A 26 -20.07 -23.91 -15.87
CA VAL A 26 -20.02 -24.85 -17.00
C VAL A 26 -18.61 -24.85 -17.58
N ALA A 27 -18.05 -26.04 -17.83
CA ALA A 27 -16.74 -26.24 -18.44
C ALA A 27 -16.67 -25.84 -19.94
N GLY A 28 -17.33 -24.75 -20.33
CA GLY A 28 -17.25 -24.19 -21.68
C GLY A 28 -15.89 -23.57 -21.94
N ASP A 29 -15.55 -23.41 -23.22
CA ASP A 29 -14.40 -22.59 -23.59
C ASP A 29 -14.75 -21.12 -23.35
N PHE A 30 -14.00 -20.49 -22.46
CA PHE A 30 -14.07 -19.05 -22.22
C PHE A 30 -12.79 -18.38 -22.73
N ALA A 31 -12.95 -17.19 -23.31
CA ALA A 31 -11.83 -16.37 -23.73
C ALA A 31 -11.17 -15.72 -22.50
N ALA A 32 -10.20 -16.40 -21.93
CA ALA A 32 -9.37 -15.83 -20.87
C ALA A 32 -8.43 -14.76 -21.45
N SER A 33 -8.29 -13.65 -20.74
CA SER A 33 -7.37 -12.57 -21.08
C SER A 33 -6.47 -12.25 -19.90
N GLU A 34 -5.21 -11.91 -20.20
CA GLU A 34 -4.25 -11.51 -19.19
C GLU A 34 -4.24 -9.98 -19.02
N PHE A 35 -4.00 -9.54 -17.80
CA PHE A 35 -3.77 -8.13 -17.49
C PHE A 35 -3.00 -8.00 -16.18
N GLY A 36 -1.88 -7.27 -16.21
CA GLY A 36 -1.02 -7.14 -15.04
C GLY A 36 -0.58 -8.51 -14.51
N LYS A 37 -0.79 -8.75 -13.20
CA LYS A 37 -0.55 -10.05 -12.54
C LYS A 37 -1.86 -10.81 -12.31
N ALA A 38 -2.67 -10.92 -13.35
CA ALA A 38 -3.96 -11.58 -13.29
C ALA A 38 -4.40 -12.16 -14.65
N VAL A 39 -5.24 -13.18 -14.57
CA VAL A 39 -5.97 -13.75 -15.70
C VAL A 39 -7.46 -13.61 -15.40
N GLY A 40 -8.25 -13.12 -16.36
CA GLY A 40 -9.68 -12.97 -16.20
C GLY A 40 -10.48 -13.50 -17.38
N ALA A 41 -11.70 -13.94 -17.10
CA ALA A 41 -12.70 -14.34 -18.07
C ALA A 41 -14.06 -13.73 -17.71
N VAL A 42 -14.91 -13.48 -18.70
CA VAL A 42 -16.29 -13.03 -18.48
C VAL A 42 -17.25 -14.06 -19.02
N GLN A 43 -18.22 -14.48 -18.20
CA GLN A 43 -19.31 -15.36 -18.58
C GLN A 43 -20.61 -14.88 -17.93
N ASN A 44 -21.68 -14.75 -18.72
CA ASN A 44 -22.98 -14.30 -18.23
C ASN A 44 -22.90 -13.00 -17.41
N ASP A 45 -22.15 -12.03 -17.91
CA ASP A 45 -21.85 -10.74 -17.26
C ASP A 45 -21.13 -10.84 -15.89
N VAL A 46 -20.63 -12.01 -15.52
CA VAL A 46 -19.78 -12.19 -14.33
C VAL A 46 -18.32 -12.19 -14.77
N ALA A 47 -17.55 -11.24 -14.26
CA ALA A 47 -16.09 -11.26 -14.38
C ALA A 47 -15.50 -12.20 -13.33
N SER A 48 -14.65 -13.13 -13.74
CA SER A 48 -13.94 -14.03 -12.84
C SER A 48 -12.45 -13.89 -13.08
N VAL A 49 -11.71 -13.52 -12.03
CA VAL A 49 -10.30 -13.13 -12.09
C VAL A 49 -9.48 -13.97 -11.11
N LEU A 50 -8.43 -14.61 -11.61
CA LEU A 50 -7.39 -15.23 -10.79
C LEU A 50 -6.19 -14.28 -10.70
N LEU A 51 -5.80 -13.92 -9.48
CA LEU A 51 -4.56 -13.18 -9.23
C LEU A 51 -3.38 -14.15 -9.28
N THR A 52 -2.39 -13.84 -10.13
CA THR A 52 -1.15 -14.62 -10.28
C THR A 52 0.03 -14.01 -9.51
N GLY A 53 -0.17 -12.83 -8.93
CA GLY A 53 0.78 -12.20 -8.02
C GLY A 53 0.26 -10.86 -7.51
N ASN A 54 1.02 -10.22 -6.61
CA ASN A 54 0.59 -8.99 -5.92
C ASN A 54 -0.79 -9.15 -5.26
N HIS A 55 -1.00 -10.29 -4.61
CA HIS A 55 -2.31 -10.77 -4.15
C HIS A 55 -3.07 -9.78 -3.26
N GLU A 56 -2.38 -8.97 -2.46
CA GLU A 56 -3.00 -7.95 -1.61
C GLU A 56 -3.43 -6.68 -2.38
N ASN A 57 -2.90 -6.45 -3.59
CA ASN A 57 -3.13 -5.28 -4.43
C ASN A 57 -3.51 -5.69 -5.87
N GLY A 58 -4.53 -6.54 -6.01
CA GLY A 58 -5.12 -6.91 -7.31
C GLY A 58 -6.59 -6.50 -7.50
N LEU A 59 -7.25 -6.00 -6.45
CA LEU A 59 -8.69 -5.69 -6.47
C LEU A 59 -9.01 -4.52 -7.40
N GLY A 60 -8.24 -3.44 -7.32
CA GLY A 60 -8.47 -2.24 -8.14
C GLY A 60 -8.30 -2.56 -9.64
N SER A 61 -7.25 -3.31 -9.97
CA SER A 61 -7.00 -3.77 -11.34
C SER A 61 -8.09 -4.71 -11.86
N ALA A 62 -8.56 -5.64 -11.03
CA ALA A 62 -9.66 -6.55 -11.36
C ALA A 62 -10.99 -5.81 -11.59
N LEU A 63 -11.29 -4.78 -10.78
CA LEU A 63 -12.48 -3.94 -10.96
C LEU A 63 -12.44 -3.14 -12.26
N LEU A 64 -11.29 -2.55 -12.60
CA LEU A 64 -11.12 -1.85 -13.89
C LEU A 64 -11.31 -2.79 -15.07
N TRP A 65 -10.76 -4.00 -14.98
CA TRP A 65 -10.91 -4.99 -16.03
C TRP A 65 -12.36 -5.46 -16.15
N ALA A 66 -13.03 -5.75 -15.03
CA ALA A 66 -14.44 -6.17 -15.01
C ALA A 66 -15.35 -5.10 -15.64
N THR A 67 -15.20 -3.84 -15.22
CA THR A 67 -16.00 -2.72 -15.72
C THR A 67 -15.71 -2.41 -17.20
N LYS A 68 -14.45 -2.51 -17.64
CA LYS A 68 -14.08 -2.40 -19.06
C LYS A 68 -14.78 -3.46 -19.92
N ASN A 69 -14.95 -4.67 -19.39
CA ASN A 69 -15.66 -5.76 -20.04
C ASN A 69 -17.17 -5.78 -19.77
N LYS A 70 -17.73 -4.69 -19.22
CA LYS A 70 -19.17 -4.52 -18.95
C LYS A 70 -19.78 -5.59 -18.03
N ALA A 71 -18.95 -6.22 -17.19
CA ALA A 71 -19.44 -7.17 -16.20
C ALA A 71 -20.29 -6.45 -15.13
N THR A 72 -21.30 -7.15 -14.62
CA THR A 72 -22.21 -6.68 -13.56
C THR A 72 -21.78 -7.12 -12.16
N SER A 73 -20.87 -8.11 -12.07
CA SER A 73 -20.26 -8.55 -10.82
C SER A 73 -18.85 -9.11 -11.05
N LEU A 74 -18.08 -9.23 -9.97
CA LEU A 74 -16.70 -9.72 -9.98
C LEU A 74 -16.51 -10.86 -8.97
N GLN A 75 -15.87 -11.94 -9.41
CA GLN A 75 -15.31 -12.99 -8.56
C GLN A 75 -13.78 -12.89 -8.62
N ILE A 76 -13.12 -12.82 -7.47
CA ILE A 76 -11.66 -12.85 -7.37
C ILE A 76 -11.22 -14.13 -6.69
N PHE A 77 -10.25 -14.79 -7.29
CA PHE A 77 -9.56 -15.95 -6.76
C PHE A 77 -8.12 -15.56 -6.42
N SER A 78 -7.69 -15.88 -5.20
CA SER A 78 -6.35 -15.58 -4.75
C SER A 78 -5.83 -16.67 -3.82
N GLU A 79 -4.60 -17.14 -4.04
CA GLU A 79 -3.95 -18.11 -3.16
C GLU A 79 -3.51 -17.48 -1.83
N ASN A 80 -3.22 -16.19 -1.86
CA ASN A 80 -2.73 -15.44 -0.71
C ASN A 80 -3.63 -14.24 -0.46
N SER A 81 -3.66 -13.73 0.78
CA SER A 81 -4.33 -12.47 1.15
C SER A 81 -5.82 -12.37 0.78
N ALA A 82 -6.51 -13.49 0.53
CA ALA A 82 -7.92 -13.51 0.11
C ALA A 82 -8.84 -12.86 1.15
N GLN A 83 -8.53 -13.00 2.45
CA GLN A 83 -9.32 -12.39 3.51
C GLN A 83 -9.18 -10.85 3.56
N VAL A 84 -8.00 -10.31 3.25
CA VAL A 84 -7.78 -8.86 3.12
C VAL A 84 -8.52 -8.32 1.89
N LEU A 85 -8.46 -9.04 0.76
CA LEU A 85 -9.25 -8.72 -0.43
C LEU A 85 -10.76 -8.76 -0.13
N ALA A 86 -11.22 -9.76 0.63
CA ALA A 86 -12.62 -9.90 1.04
C ALA A 86 -13.08 -8.72 1.89
N ARG A 87 -12.27 -8.28 2.87
CA ARG A 87 -12.55 -7.06 3.64
C ARG A 87 -12.65 -5.84 2.72
N ARG A 88 -11.66 -5.63 1.84
CA ARG A 88 -11.63 -4.50 0.91
C ARG A 88 -12.80 -4.48 -0.07
N ALA A 89 -13.24 -5.66 -0.52
CA ALA A 89 -14.39 -5.82 -1.40
C ALA A 89 -15.69 -5.27 -0.78
N THR A 90 -15.83 -5.29 0.55
CA THR A 90 -17.03 -4.78 1.23
C THR A 90 -17.25 -3.28 1.05
N TYR A 91 -16.19 -2.51 0.73
CA TYR A 91 -16.26 -1.06 0.60
C TYR A 91 -16.81 -0.56 -0.74
N PHE A 92 -17.14 -1.47 -1.67
CA PHE A 92 -17.64 -1.13 -3.00
C PHE A 92 -19.14 -1.44 -3.14
N ASP A 93 -19.85 -0.62 -3.91
CA ASP A 93 -21.23 -0.91 -4.33
C ASP A 93 -21.29 -1.96 -5.45
N PHE A 94 -20.19 -2.10 -6.20
CA PHE A 94 -20.07 -3.15 -7.21
C PHE A 94 -20.05 -4.53 -6.53
N PRO A 95 -20.88 -5.51 -6.96
CA PRO A 95 -20.90 -6.83 -6.34
C PRO A 95 -19.59 -7.59 -6.55
N ILE A 96 -18.86 -7.85 -5.46
CA ILE A 96 -17.58 -8.55 -5.47
C ILE A 96 -17.64 -9.74 -4.52
N ARG A 97 -17.27 -10.92 -5.01
CA ARG A 97 -17.05 -12.13 -4.21
C ARG A 97 -15.58 -12.51 -4.28
N VAL A 98 -15.00 -12.84 -3.13
CA VAL A 98 -13.59 -13.23 -3.03
C VAL A 98 -13.49 -14.67 -2.55
N PHE A 99 -12.59 -15.43 -3.15
CA PHE A 99 -12.35 -16.82 -2.85
C PHE A 99 -10.86 -17.06 -2.59
N SER A 100 -10.58 -17.82 -1.55
CA SER A 100 -9.27 -18.46 -1.38
C SER A 100 -9.14 -19.57 -2.41
N ALA A 101 -8.12 -19.50 -3.25
CA ALA A 101 -7.84 -20.50 -4.26
C ALA A 101 -6.86 -21.53 -3.70
N GLU A 102 -7.31 -22.78 -3.58
CA GLU A 102 -6.48 -23.87 -3.09
C GLU A 102 -5.56 -24.42 -4.20
N SER A 103 -4.51 -25.14 -3.82
CA SER A 103 -3.59 -25.78 -4.76
C SER A 103 -4.22 -26.95 -5.51
N ASP A 104 -5.25 -27.58 -4.94
CA ASP A 104 -6.00 -28.70 -5.53
C ASP A 104 -7.11 -28.25 -6.51
N GLY A 105 -7.17 -26.94 -6.82
CA GLY A 105 -8.13 -26.39 -7.77
C GLY A 105 -9.52 -26.12 -7.19
N ARG A 106 -9.73 -26.31 -5.88
CA ARG A 106 -10.94 -25.84 -5.18
C ARG A 106 -10.82 -24.36 -4.84
N ALA A 107 -11.99 -23.72 -4.67
CA ALA A 107 -12.05 -22.36 -4.12
C ALA A 107 -13.09 -22.27 -3.01
N ASN A 108 -12.72 -21.62 -1.92
CA ASN A 108 -13.57 -21.42 -0.75
C ASN A 108 -13.87 -19.93 -0.59
N PRO A 109 -15.12 -19.52 -0.31
CA PRO A 109 -15.43 -18.12 -0.02
C PRO A 109 -14.54 -17.58 1.10
N ALA A 110 -13.87 -16.46 0.86
CA ALA A 110 -13.01 -15.83 1.85
C ALA A 110 -13.85 -14.96 2.79
N LEU A 111 -13.65 -15.15 4.10
CA LEU A 111 -14.21 -14.25 5.11
C LEU A 111 -13.35 -12.97 5.21
N PRO A 112 -13.94 -11.78 5.37
CA PRO A 112 -13.21 -10.55 5.64
C PRO A 112 -12.27 -10.69 6.85
N ALA A 113 -10.99 -10.35 6.67
CA ALA A 113 -10.01 -10.34 7.75
C ALA A 113 -10.34 -9.23 8.78
N GLU A 114 -10.04 -9.46 10.05
CA GLU A 114 -10.00 -8.38 11.05
C GLU A 114 -8.73 -7.53 10.91
N PHE A 115 -8.72 -6.36 11.54
CA PHE A 115 -7.55 -5.50 11.55
C PHE A 115 -6.55 -5.92 12.60
N GLU A 116 -5.30 -6.10 12.19
CA GLU A 116 -4.19 -6.24 13.11
C GLU A 116 -3.74 -4.87 13.63
N ARG A 117 -3.59 -4.76 14.95
CA ARG A 117 -3.09 -3.55 15.62
C ARG A 117 -1.98 -3.93 16.61
N PRO A 118 -0.79 -4.31 16.11
CA PRO A 118 0.32 -4.61 17.00
C PRO A 118 0.68 -3.37 17.82
N ALA A 119 0.70 -3.51 19.15
CA ALA A 119 1.10 -2.43 20.04
C ALA A 119 2.62 -2.20 19.96
N ILE A 120 3.04 -0.94 20.16
CA ILE A 120 4.44 -0.63 20.40
C ILE A 120 4.79 -1.08 21.83
N CYS A 121 5.86 -1.85 22.00
CA CYS A 121 6.31 -2.21 23.34
C CYS A 121 7.04 -1.04 24.00
N THR A 122 6.97 -0.95 25.33
CA THR A 122 7.61 0.14 26.09
C THR A 122 9.12 0.22 25.85
N ALA A 123 9.75 -0.93 25.65
CA ALA A 123 11.19 -1.02 25.43
C ALA A 123 11.61 -0.40 24.08
N ASP A 124 10.81 -0.57 23.03
CA ASP A 124 11.01 0.09 21.74
C ASP A 124 10.74 1.59 21.81
N GLU A 125 9.69 1.98 22.54
CA GLU A 125 9.31 3.39 22.69
C GLU A 125 10.41 4.22 23.37
N ALA A 126 11.25 3.60 24.21
CA ALA A 126 12.40 4.26 24.84
C ALA A 126 13.41 4.84 23.82
N PHE A 127 13.41 4.38 22.57
CA PHE A 127 14.28 4.92 21.52
C PHE A 127 13.74 6.21 20.86
N ALA A 128 12.51 6.63 21.15
CA ALA A 128 11.90 7.81 20.52
C ALA A 128 12.72 9.10 20.77
N GLU A 129 13.21 9.30 22.01
CA GLU A 129 14.05 10.45 22.35
C GLU A 129 15.40 10.39 21.63
N PHE A 130 16.00 9.20 21.53
CA PHE A 130 17.25 9.00 20.80
C PHE A 130 17.10 9.36 19.31
N ILE A 131 16.03 8.90 18.68
CA ILE A 131 15.73 9.17 17.27
C ILE A 131 15.53 10.68 17.05
N THR A 132 14.76 11.33 17.93
CA THR A 132 14.54 12.78 17.90
C THR A 132 15.84 13.55 18.08
N ALA A 133 16.69 13.17 19.04
CA ALA A 133 17.99 13.78 19.27
C ALA A 133 18.97 13.59 18.09
N GLY A 134 18.76 12.54 17.30
CA GLY A 134 19.44 12.29 16.03
C GLY A 134 18.95 13.15 14.86
N GLY A 135 17.82 13.84 15.00
CA GLY A 135 17.23 14.73 14.00
C GLY A 135 16.26 14.05 13.03
N ALA A 136 15.77 12.84 13.34
CA ALA A 136 14.78 12.14 12.53
C ALA A 136 13.37 12.25 13.13
N ASP A 137 12.34 12.18 12.28
CA ASP A 137 10.94 12.11 12.70
C ASP A 137 10.64 10.71 13.25
N VAL A 138 10.09 10.62 14.47
CA VAL A 138 9.72 9.32 15.07
C VAL A 138 8.42 8.81 14.46
N VAL A 139 8.47 7.62 13.86
CA VAL A 139 7.32 6.93 13.26
C VAL A 139 7.05 5.61 13.97
N ARG A 140 5.78 5.41 14.32
CA ARG A 140 5.26 4.24 15.05
C ARG A 140 4.30 3.51 14.13
N GLU A 141 4.72 2.38 13.59
CA GLU A 141 3.90 1.61 12.66
C GLU A 141 4.12 0.11 12.88
N HIS A 142 3.01 -0.63 13.01
CA HIS A 142 2.95 -2.09 13.04
C HIS A 142 3.85 -2.70 14.12
N GLY A 143 3.75 -2.18 15.34
CA GLY A 143 4.55 -2.66 16.47
C GLY A 143 6.01 -2.22 16.43
N VAL A 144 6.40 -1.33 15.52
CA VAL A 144 7.80 -0.91 15.34
C VAL A 144 7.97 0.59 15.45
N VAL A 145 8.99 1.01 16.22
CA VAL A 145 9.49 2.38 16.27
C VAL A 145 10.61 2.55 15.23
N SER A 146 10.53 3.64 14.46
CA SER A 146 11.48 3.96 13.40
C SER A 146 11.73 5.46 13.30
N GLY A 147 12.82 5.86 12.67
CA GLY A 147 13.13 7.25 12.34
C GLY A 147 13.04 7.50 10.84
N GLU A 148 12.31 8.54 10.44
CA GLU A 148 12.19 8.98 9.05
C GLU A 148 12.87 10.33 8.81
N VAL A 149 13.39 10.51 7.59
CA VAL A 149 13.86 11.80 7.07
C VAL A 149 13.17 12.07 5.74
N ASN A 150 12.34 13.11 5.69
CA ASN A 150 11.50 13.42 4.54
C ASN A 150 10.72 12.20 4.02
N GLY A 151 10.19 11.38 4.93
CA GLY A 151 9.45 10.14 4.62
C GLY A 151 10.30 8.90 4.29
N LEU A 152 11.63 8.97 4.39
CA LEU A 152 12.51 7.80 4.20
C LEU A 152 12.99 7.27 5.55
N GLU A 153 12.73 5.99 5.84
CA GLU A 153 13.25 5.30 7.03
C GLU A 153 14.79 5.28 7.00
N VAL A 154 15.42 5.81 8.04
CA VAL A 154 16.88 5.84 8.24
C VAL A 154 17.33 5.08 9.47
N CYS A 155 16.41 4.71 10.35
CA CYS A 155 16.67 3.80 11.45
C CYS A 155 15.40 3.08 11.90
N ARG A 156 15.57 1.95 12.56
CA ARG A 156 14.47 1.10 13.03
C ARG A 156 14.88 0.36 14.30
N VAL A 157 13.96 0.26 15.26
CA VAL A 157 14.13 -0.62 16.42
C VAL A 157 13.82 -2.05 16.00
N LEU A 158 14.77 -2.96 16.24
CA LEU A 158 14.64 -4.41 16.05
C LEU A 158 15.01 -5.12 17.36
N HIS A 159 14.63 -6.38 17.49
CA HIS A 159 15.00 -7.21 18.63
C HIS A 159 16.12 -8.16 18.23
N ASP A 160 17.07 -8.41 19.13
CA ASP A 160 18.11 -9.43 18.92
C ASP A 160 17.62 -10.85 19.26
N GLU A 161 18.54 -11.82 19.22
CA GLU A 161 18.20 -13.22 19.52
C GLU A 161 17.74 -13.44 20.97
N ALA A 162 18.17 -12.57 21.90
CA ALA A 162 17.72 -12.59 23.29
C ALA A 162 16.37 -11.86 23.48
N GLY A 163 15.91 -11.13 22.46
CA GLY A 163 14.71 -10.32 22.53
C GLY A 163 14.97 -8.91 23.06
N ASP A 164 16.22 -8.47 23.17
CA ASP A 164 16.54 -7.12 23.60
C ASP A 164 16.41 -6.13 22.44
N PRO A 165 15.77 -4.96 22.63
CA PRO A 165 15.58 -4.00 21.57
C PRO A 165 16.90 -3.26 21.27
N ARG A 166 17.16 -3.08 19.97
CA ARG A 166 18.30 -2.34 19.45
C ARG A 166 17.86 -1.41 18.33
N LEU A 167 18.45 -0.23 18.27
CA LEU A 167 18.29 0.66 17.13
C LEU A 167 19.31 0.30 16.05
N GLU A 168 18.83 -0.01 14.85
CA GLU A 168 19.68 -0.19 13.67
C GLU A 168 19.57 1.04 12.76
N ILE A 169 20.73 1.58 12.33
CA ILE A 169 20.84 2.77 11.48
C ILE A 169 21.16 2.33 10.04
N GLY A 170 20.44 2.87 9.06
CA GLY A 170 20.60 2.60 7.64
C GLY A 170 19.28 2.58 6.86
N VAL A 171 19.36 2.86 5.57
CA VAL A 171 18.25 2.89 4.61
C VAL A 171 17.99 1.49 4.07
N GLY A 172 17.08 0.77 4.72
CA GLY A 172 16.71 -0.61 4.36
C GLY A 172 17.66 -1.66 4.93
N ALA A 173 17.29 -2.94 4.78
CA ALA A 173 17.95 -4.04 5.49
C ALA A 173 19.45 -4.18 5.17
N HIS A 174 19.83 -4.15 3.90
CA HIS A 174 21.24 -4.31 3.49
C HIS A 174 22.12 -3.16 3.94
N ASP A 175 21.59 -1.93 3.94
CA ASP A 175 22.33 -0.76 4.40
C ASP A 175 22.56 -0.82 5.92
N ARG A 176 21.54 -1.25 6.69
CA ARG A 176 21.67 -1.48 8.13
C ARG A 176 22.67 -2.56 8.49
N GLU A 177 22.68 -3.67 7.74
CA GLU A 177 23.66 -4.74 7.89
C GLU A 177 25.08 -4.23 7.61
N THR A 178 25.25 -3.48 6.52
CA THR A 178 26.54 -2.87 6.16
C THR A 178 27.00 -1.86 7.21
N PHE A 179 26.07 -1.04 7.72
CA PHE A 179 26.35 -0.07 8.77
C PHE A 179 26.90 -0.75 10.03
N GLN A 180 26.28 -1.85 10.46
CA GLN A 180 26.71 -2.63 11.62
C GLN A 180 28.11 -3.24 11.44
N LEU A 181 28.44 -3.72 10.23
CA LEU A 181 29.76 -4.26 9.94
C LEU A 181 30.86 -3.19 10.04
N LEU A 182 30.54 -1.94 9.70
CA LEU A 182 31.50 -0.83 9.70
C LEU A 182 31.63 -0.12 11.05
N HIS A 183 30.53 0.02 11.80
CA HIS A 183 30.45 0.86 13.00
C HIS A 183 30.16 0.07 14.29
N GLY A 184 29.96 -1.24 14.18
CA GLY A 184 29.53 -2.09 15.29
C GLY A 184 28.02 -2.04 15.53
N ARG A 185 27.56 -2.78 16.55
CA ARG A 185 26.12 -2.95 16.86
C ARG A 185 25.53 -1.83 17.71
N THR A 186 26.36 -1.00 18.34
CA THR A 186 25.90 0.07 19.21
C THR A 186 25.58 1.32 18.40
N ALA A 187 24.30 1.66 18.27
CA ALA A 187 23.88 2.91 17.67
C ALA A 187 24.33 4.11 18.51
N THR A 188 24.84 5.15 17.85
CA THR A 188 25.20 6.43 18.49
C THR A 188 24.44 7.58 17.86
N ILE A 189 24.10 8.59 18.65
CA ILE A 189 23.38 9.79 18.18
C ILE A 189 24.17 10.48 17.07
N GLU A 190 25.50 10.54 17.19
CA GLU A 190 26.36 11.15 16.17
C GLU A 190 26.28 10.41 14.82
N SER A 191 26.27 9.08 14.85
CA SER A 191 26.10 8.28 13.64
C SER A 191 24.75 8.50 12.99
N LEU A 192 23.67 8.55 13.79
CA LEU A 192 22.34 8.84 13.28
C LEU A 192 22.28 10.24 12.65
N ARG A 193 22.86 11.26 13.29
CA ARG A 193 22.93 12.63 12.75
C ARG A 193 23.64 12.69 11.39
N LYS A 194 24.71 11.91 11.20
CA LYS A 194 25.43 11.83 9.91
C LYS A 194 24.52 11.30 8.81
N VAL A 195 23.85 10.17 9.04
CA VAL A 195 22.91 9.57 8.09
C VAL A 195 21.72 10.50 7.81
N VAL A 196 21.16 11.11 8.86
CA VAL A 196 20.06 12.07 8.74
C VAL A 196 20.45 13.25 7.84
N SER A 197 21.62 13.83 8.08
CA SER A 197 22.12 14.98 7.30
C SER A 197 22.33 14.62 5.83
N GLU A 198 22.91 13.44 5.56
CA GLU A 198 23.12 12.95 4.20
C GLU A 198 21.79 12.73 3.46
N VAL A 199 20.85 12.02 4.09
CA VAL A 199 19.54 11.72 3.49
C VAL A 199 18.74 13.00 3.26
N ALA A 200 18.73 13.93 4.22
CA ALA A 200 18.04 15.22 4.10
C ALA A 200 18.57 16.02 2.90
N ALA A 201 19.90 16.10 2.73
CA ALA A 201 20.52 16.80 1.60
C ALA A 201 20.16 16.19 0.24
N ARG A 202 20.02 14.86 0.15
CA ARG A 202 19.64 14.16 -1.09
C ARG A 202 18.15 14.26 -1.42
N ARG A 203 17.30 14.47 -0.41
CA ARG A 203 15.84 14.53 -0.53
C ARG A 203 15.27 15.95 -0.49
N ALA A 204 16.12 16.98 -0.42
CA ALA A 204 15.71 18.37 -0.52
C ALA A 204 15.05 18.68 -1.87
N ALA A 205 14.14 19.65 -1.90
CA ALA A 205 13.58 20.15 -3.14
C ALA A 205 14.70 20.67 -4.07
N GLY A 206 14.64 20.32 -5.35
CA GLY A 206 15.68 20.65 -6.35
C GLY A 206 16.98 19.87 -6.23
N ALA A 207 17.06 18.86 -5.34
CA ALA A 207 18.22 17.99 -5.30
C ALA A 207 18.39 17.22 -6.62
N ARG A 208 19.66 17.02 -7.02
CA ARG A 208 19.99 16.18 -8.19
C ARG A 208 19.40 14.77 -8.01
N VAL A 209 19.02 14.14 -9.13
CA VAL A 209 18.51 12.76 -9.12
C VAL A 209 19.46 11.84 -8.36
N HIS A 210 18.92 11.13 -7.37
CA HIS A 210 19.68 10.26 -6.49
C HIS A 210 18.81 9.06 -6.06
N PRO A 211 19.34 7.84 -5.91
CA PRO A 211 18.54 6.69 -5.47
C PRO A 211 17.69 6.97 -4.22
N LEU A 212 18.28 7.65 -3.21
CA LEU A 212 17.59 8.02 -1.98
C LEU A 212 16.38 8.95 -2.18
N ASN A 213 16.29 9.75 -3.25
CA ASN A 213 15.11 10.58 -3.52
C ASN A 213 14.07 9.91 -4.45
N GLN A 214 14.34 8.69 -4.90
CA GLN A 214 13.39 7.88 -5.66
C GLN A 214 12.70 6.81 -4.80
N LEU A 215 13.19 6.56 -3.58
CA LEU A 215 12.59 5.62 -2.63
C LEU A 215 11.48 6.28 -1.81
N ALA A 216 10.43 5.50 -1.50
CA ALA A 216 9.32 5.88 -0.62
C ALA A 216 8.72 7.26 -0.97
N ARG A 217 8.45 7.50 -2.26
CA ARG A 217 7.96 8.81 -2.75
C ARG A 217 6.56 9.15 -2.22
N GLU A 218 5.76 8.14 -1.92
CA GLU A 218 4.45 8.27 -1.26
C GLU A 218 4.61 8.87 0.14
N ARG A 219 5.61 8.40 0.91
CA ARG A 219 5.93 8.94 2.24
C ARG A 219 6.58 10.32 2.15
N MET A 220 7.36 10.59 1.10
CA MET A 220 7.86 11.93 0.83
C MET A 220 6.71 12.91 0.63
N LEU A 221 5.73 12.54 -0.21
CA LEU A 221 4.52 13.32 -0.44
C LEU A 221 3.73 13.50 0.86
N ARG A 222 3.54 12.43 1.65
CA ARG A 222 2.92 12.51 2.99
C ARG A 222 3.63 13.53 3.87
N HIS A 223 4.94 13.43 4.01
CA HIS A 223 5.74 14.34 4.84
C HIS A 223 5.54 15.80 4.41
N GLN A 224 5.64 16.09 3.11
CA GLN A 224 5.45 17.44 2.57
C GLN A 224 4.04 17.99 2.82
N VAL A 225 3.01 17.16 2.63
CA VAL A 225 1.62 17.56 2.86
C VAL A 225 1.31 17.69 4.36
N CYS A 226 1.93 16.90 5.24
CA CYS A 226 1.83 17.10 6.69
C CYS A 226 2.48 18.42 7.13
N LEU A 227 3.58 18.83 6.50
CA LEU A 227 4.19 20.15 6.71
C LEU A 227 3.38 21.31 6.10
N SER A 228 2.55 21.04 5.09
CA SER A 228 1.69 22.03 4.43
C SER A 228 0.27 21.52 4.19
N PRO A 229 -0.54 21.30 5.26
CA PRO A 229 -1.85 20.66 5.17
C PRO A 229 -2.85 21.41 4.27
N GLN A 230 -2.67 22.72 4.10
CA GLN A 230 -3.47 23.56 3.23
C GLN A 230 -3.46 23.11 1.76
N LEU A 231 -2.44 22.37 1.31
CA LEU A 231 -2.37 21.80 -0.05
C LEU A 231 -3.53 20.86 -0.38
N VAL A 232 -4.16 20.29 0.65
CA VAL A 232 -5.31 19.39 0.50
C VAL A 232 -6.57 19.91 1.21
N GLY A 233 -6.57 21.18 1.58
CA GLY A 233 -7.66 21.81 2.34
C GLY A 233 -7.74 21.34 3.80
N ALA A 234 -6.64 20.82 4.36
CA ALA A 234 -6.56 20.45 5.76
C ALA A 234 -6.05 21.60 6.63
N LYS A 235 -6.57 21.69 7.86
CA LYS A 235 -6.03 22.57 8.92
C LYS A 235 -4.81 21.94 9.58
N ARG A 236 -4.84 20.63 9.78
CA ARG A 236 -3.73 19.84 10.33
C ARG A 236 -3.77 18.42 9.77
N LEU A 237 -2.61 17.82 9.59
CA LEU A 237 -2.43 16.41 9.26
C LEU A 237 -1.26 15.87 10.08
N GLN A 238 -1.37 14.62 10.51
CA GLN A 238 -0.30 13.89 11.17
C GLN A 238 -0.17 12.50 10.55
N THR A 239 1.06 12.00 10.48
CA THR A 239 1.36 10.64 10.04
C THR A 239 0.53 9.62 10.81
N ALA A 240 -0.05 8.66 10.09
CA ALA A 240 -0.85 7.59 10.67
C ALA A 240 -0.42 6.22 10.11
N GLN A 241 -0.53 5.18 10.94
CA GLN A 241 -0.22 3.81 10.54
C GLN A 241 -1.25 3.30 9.52
N PRO A 242 -0.81 2.76 8.36
CA PRO A 242 -1.72 2.13 7.41
C PRO A 242 -2.25 0.77 7.91
N PRO A 243 -3.38 0.26 7.37
CA PRO A 243 -3.98 -1.02 7.79
C PRO A 243 -3.13 -2.24 7.46
N ILE A 244 -2.23 -2.12 6.47
CA ILE A 244 -1.34 -3.20 6.02
C ILE A 244 0.10 -2.73 6.16
N ARG A 245 0.96 -3.61 6.66
CA ARG A 245 2.38 -3.36 6.83
C ARG A 245 3.07 -3.24 5.48
N ARG A 246 3.95 -2.25 5.35
CA ARG A 246 4.89 -2.17 4.23
C ARG A 246 5.94 -3.29 4.37
N THR A 247 6.06 -4.13 3.35
CA THR A 247 6.97 -5.28 3.33
C THR A 247 8.35 -4.95 2.76
N ASN A 248 8.43 -4.01 1.81
CA ASN A 248 9.65 -3.71 1.08
C ASN A 248 9.84 -2.19 0.87
N LEU A 249 11.09 -1.73 0.98
CA LEU A 249 11.49 -0.35 0.75
C LEU A 249 11.45 0.04 -0.75
N LYS A 250 11.69 -0.93 -1.65
CA LYS A 250 11.74 -0.68 -3.09
C LYS A 250 10.35 -0.65 -3.72
N ASP A 251 9.39 -1.35 -3.13
CA ASP A 251 8.03 -1.41 -3.64
C ASP A 251 7.27 -0.16 -3.22
N ALA A 252 6.50 0.36 -4.18
CA ALA A 252 5.55 1.44 -3.97
C ALA A 252 4.43 0.93 -3.05
N ALA A 253 4.30 1.55 -1.88
CA ALA A 253 3.30 1.19 -0.88
C ALA A 253 2.61 2.47 -0.42
N PRO A 254 1.26 2.54 -0.51
CA PRO A 254 0.55 3.69 0.01
C PRO A 254 0.80 3.89 1.50
N CYS A 255 0.74 5.14 1.95
CA CYS A 255 0.84 5.50 3.36
C CYS A 255 -0.28 6.46 3.75
N CYS A 256 -0.48 6.68 5.05
CA CYS A 256 -1.63 7.41 5.57
C CYS A 256 -1.23 8.61 6.45
N ALA A 257 -2.12 9.59 6.48
CA ALA A 257 -2.19 10.62 7.50
C ALA A 257 -3.65 10.80 7.94
N GLU A 258 -3.84 11.26 9.17
CA GLU A 258 -5.14 11.65 9.72
C GLU A 258 -5.11 13.11 10.15
N GLY A 259 -6.27 13.75 10.18
CA GLY A 259 -6.35 15.13 10.63
C GLY A 259 -7.72 15.73 10.47
N VAL A 260 -7.76 17.04 10.27
CA VAL A 260 -8.99 17.82 10.25
C VAL A 260 -8.94 18.82 9.11
N LEU A 261 -10.01 18.91 8.33
CA LEU A 261 -10.23 19.89 7.27
C LEU A 261 -10.46 21.30 7.85
N VAL A 262 -10.40 22.34 7.01
CA VAL A 262 -10.60 23.73 7.47
C VAL A 262 -11.99 23.95 8.07
N ASP A 263 -13.00 23.23 7.60
CA ASP A 263 -14.39 23.25 8.09
C ASP A 263 -14.61 22.44 9.39
N GLY A 264 -13.57 21.76 9.90
CA GLY A 264 -13.65 20.95 11.11
C GLY A 264 -13.95 19.47 10.87
N THR A 265 -14.18 19.04 9.62
CA THR A 265 -14.43 17.63 9.30
C THR A 265 -13.17 16.78 9.46
N GLU A 266 -13.28 15.64 10.14
CA GLU A 266 -12.18 14.68 10.26
C GLU A 266 -11.86 14.05 8.89
N VAL A 267 -10.58 13.87 8.59
CA VAL A 267 -10.12 13.35 7.30
C VAL A 267 -9.05 12.29 7.48
N VAL A 268 -9.16 11.23 6.68
CA VAL A 268 -8.09 10.28 6.41
C VAL A 268 -7.55 10.56 5.01
N ALA A 269 -6.27 10.84 4.93
CA ALA A 269 -5.54 11.06 3.69
C ALA A 269 -4.68 9.84 3.38
N THR A 270 -4.80 9.30 2.17
CA THR A 270 -3.96 8.21 1.67
C THR A 270 -3.11 8.68 0.51
N PHE A 271 -1.82 8.39 0.57
CA PHE A 271 -0.82 8.93 -0.34
C PHE A 271 -0.33 7.85 -1.29
N GLY A 272 -0.24 8.18 -2.57
CA GLY A 272 0.31 7.31 -3.60
C GLY A 272 1.14 8.09 -4.62
N VAL A 273 1.84 7.36 -5.49
CA VAL A 273 2.50 7.91 -6.67
C VAL A 273 2.30 6.96 -7.85
N GLY A 274 2.31 7.50 -9.06
CA GLY A 274 2.01 6.76 -10.28
C GLY A 274 0.56 6.29 -10.34
N ILE A 275 0.24 5.55 -11.40
CA ILE A 275 -1.09 4.99 -11.61
C ILE A 275 -1.17 3.64 -10.88
N ASN A 276 -1.77 3.65 -9.68
CA ASN A 276 -2.03 2.45 -8.89
C ASN A 276 -3.55 2.30 -8.61
N PRO A 277 -4.28 1.47 -9.38
CA PRO A 277 -5.71 1.21 -9.17
C PRO A 277 -6.07 0.76 -7.74
N ASP A 278 -5.17 0.04 -7.09
CA ASP A 278 -5.39 -0.53 -5.76
C ASP A 278 -5.30 0.50 -4.63
N LEU A 279 -4.84 1.73 -4.92
CA LEU A 279 -4.89 2.84 -3.97
C LEU A 279 -6.31 3.10 -3.45
N VAL A 280 -7.33 2.93 -4.29
CA VAL A 280 -8.73 3.18 -3.90
C VAL A 280 -9.21 2.19 -2.85
N ALA A 281 -8.98 0.89 -3.09
CA ALA A 281 -9.31 -0.16 -2.13
C ALA A 281 -8.50 -0.01 -0.83
N PHE A 282 -7.20 0.31 -0.95
CA PHE A 282 -6.34 0.60 0.19
C PHE A 282 -6.85 1.78 1.03
N GLY A 283 -7.25 2.89 0.40
CA GLY A 283 -7.70 4.06 1.16
C GLY A 283 -9.05 3.86 1.85
N ALA A 284 -9.95 3.08 1.25
CA ALA A 284 -11.19 2.69 1.93
C ALA A 284 -10.91 1.82 3.17
N ASP A 285 -9.98 0.86 3.04
CA ASP A 285 -9.47 0.03 4.14
C ASP A 285 -8.80 0.90 5.23
N ALA A 286 -8.02 1.90 4.82
CA ALA A 286 -7.35 2.82 5.74
C ALA A 286 -8.32 3.75 6.48
N ARG A 287 -9.38 4.22 5.82
CA ARG A 287 -10.46 4.97 6.49
C ARG A 287 -11.09 4.12 7.57
N GLU A 288 -11.49 2.89 7.25
CA GLU A 288 -12.12 2.00 8.23
C GLU A 288 -11.17 1.66 9.39
N TYR A 289 -9.87 1.53 9.11
CA TYR A 289 -8.85 1.28 10.11
C TYR A 289 -8.59 2.47 11.05
N LEU A 290 -8.49 3.67 10.51
CA LEU A 290 -8.08 4.86 11.28
C LEU A 290 -9.27 5.55 11.91
N ASN A 291 -10.27 5.88 11.09
CA ASN A 291 -11.47 6.59 11.52
C ASN A 291 -12.60 6.32 10.52
N PRO A 292 -13.51 5.38 10.85
CA PRO A 292 -14.66 5.11 10.01
C PRO A 292 -15.50 6.37 9.76
N GLY A 293 -15.58 7.34 10.67
CA GLY A 293 -16.36 8.56 10.47
C GLY A 293 -15.77 9.56 9.47
N ALA A 294 -14.48 9.46 9.14
CA ALA A 294 -13.77 10.50 8.41
C ALA A 294 -14.11 10.58 6.91
N GLU A 295 -13.91 11.77 6.34
CA GLU A 295 -13.77 11.94 4.90
C GLU A 295 -12.52 11.22 4.39
N LEU A 296 -12.57 10.69 3.18
CA LEU A 296 -11.43 10.03 2.54
C LEU A 296 -10.91 10.87 1.37
N ILE A 297 -9.62 11.20 1.41
CA ILE A 297 -8.92 11.79 0.28
C ILE A 297 -7.74 10.93 -0.18
N PHE A 298 -7.60 10.81 -1.50
CA PHE A 298 -6.43 10.23 -2.16
C PHE A 298 -5.53 11.37 -2.62
N VAL A 299 -4.32 11.45 -2.08
CA VAL A 299 -3.36 12.51 -2.36
C VAL A 299 -2.26 11.95 -3.26
N LEU A 300 -2.10 12.57 -4.42
CA LEU A 300 -1.21 12.12 -5.49
C LEU A 300 -0.48 13.33 -6.08
N PRO A 301 0.68 13.14 -6.73
CA PRO A 301 1.17 14.14 -7.67
C PRO A 301 0.09 14.45 -8.72
N THR A 302 -0.08 15.71 -9.12
CA THR A 302 -1.17 16.13 -10.04
C THR A 302 -1.21 15.30 -11.32
N ARG A 303 -0.06 14.96 -11.89
CA ARG A 303 0.06 14.12 -13.09
C ARG A 303 -0.48 12.70 -12.91
N ASP A 304 -0.52 12.19 -11.68
CA ASP A 304 -0.94 10.83 -11.34
C ASP A 304 -2.43 10.76 -10.96
N ALA A 305 -3.08 11.91 -10.72
CA ALA A 305 -4.49 12.06 -10.39
C ALA A 305 -5.42 11.79 -11.60
N SER A 306 -5.34 10.58 -12.14
CA SER A 306 -6.01 10.17 -13.37
C SER A 306 -7.52 9.98 -13.23
N GLY A 307 -8.26 10.14 -14.33
CA GLY A 307 -9.69 9.83 -14.38
C GLY A 307 -10.03 8.36 -14.09
N VAL A 308 -9.05 7.45 -14.19
CA VAL A 308 -9.20 6.04 -13.81
C VAL A 308 -9.44 5.92 -12.30
N LEU A 309 -8.62 6.58 -11.49
CA LEU A 309 -8.76 6.57 -10.03
C LEU A 309 -10.05 7.26 -9.58
N GLN A 310 -10.43 8.35 -10.25
CA GLN A 310 -11.72 9.01 -9.98
C GLN A 310 -12.92 8.09 -10.25
N ARG A 311 -12.87 7.28 -11.33
CA ARG A 311 -13.95 6.30 -11.61
C ARG A 311 -14.01 5.21 -10.55
N LEU A 312 -12.87 4.66 -10.13
CA LEU A 312 -12.84 3.67 -9.05
C LEU A 312 -13.31 4.24 -7.72
N ALA A 313 -12.91 5.47 -7.37
CA ALA A 313 -13.33 6.13 -6.13
C ALA A 313 -14.85 6.32 -6.07
N LYS A 314 -15.51 6.56 -7.22
CA LYS A 314 -16.97 6.64 -7.33
C LYS A 314 -17.70 5.30 -7.15
N MET A 315 -16.98 4.17 -7.20
CA MET A 315 -17.56 2.84 -6.94
C MET A 315 -17.58 2.49 -5.45
N LEU A 316 -16.95 3.31 -4.59
CA LEU A 316 -16.99 3.13 -3.15
C LEU A 316 -18.39 3.45 -2.61
N ARG A 317 -18.86 2.65 -1.65
CA ARG A 317 -20.13 2.89 -0.92
C ARG A 317 -20.20 4.26 -0.26
N ARG A 318 -19.03 4.78 0.11
CA ARG A 318 -18.87 6.08 0.77
C ARG A 318 -17.90 6.91 -0.03
N SER A 319 -18.30 8.15 -0.31
CA SER A 319 -17.57 9.09 -1.13
C SER A 319 -16.12 9.26 -0.68
N ALA A 320 -15.29 9.56 -1.68
CA ALA A 320 -13.89 9.90 -1.52
C ALA A 320 -13.47 10.85 -2.64
N ARG A 321 -12.47 11.69 -2.38
CA ARG A 321 -11.96 12.66 -3.37
C ARG A 321 -10.53 12.31 -3.78
N VAL A 322 -10.22 12.52 -5.05
CA VAL A 322 -8.84 12.47 -5.55
C VAL A 322 -8.31 13.91 -5.61
N VAL A 323 -7.19 14.17 -4.97
CA VAL A 323 -6.55 15.48 -4.87
C VAL A 323 -5.15 15.39 -5.49
N GLY A 324 -4.95 16.13 -6.57
CA GLY A 324 -3.63 16.35 -7.16
C GLY A 324 -2.88 17.44 -6.39
N VAL A 325 -1.63 17.17 -6.04
CA VAL A 325 -0.74 18.12 -5.37
C VAL A 325 0.49 18.33 -6.23
N ASP A 326 0.73 19.58 -6.62
CA ASP A 326 1.99 20.00 -7.21
C ASP A 326 2.96 20.28 -6.08
N VAL A 327 3.73 19.27 -5.70
CA VAL A 327 4.84 19.52 -4.80
C VAL A 327 5.97 20.10 -5.63
N VAL A 328 6.47 21.28 -5.25
CA VAL A 328 7.56 21.97 -5.93
C VAL A 328 8.75 21.00 -6.07
N THR A 329 8.86 20.42 -7.26
CA THR A 329 10.05 19.75 -7.77
C THR A 329 10.54 20.64 -8.89
N THR A 330 11.05 21.81 -8.51
CA THR A 330 11.87 22.64 -9.39
C THR A 330 13.31 22.18 -9.28
#